data_AF-A0AAN8IK29-F1
#
_entry.id   AF-A0AAN8IK29-F1
#
_cell.length_a   1.000
_cell.length_b   1.000
_cell.length_c   1.000
_cell.angle_alpha   90.00
_cell.angle_beta   90.00
_cell.angle_gamma   90.00
#
_symmetry.space_group_name_H-M   'P 1'
#
loop_
_entity.id
_entity.type
_entity.pdbx_description
1 polymer ?
#
loop_
_entity_poly.entity_id
_entity_poly.type
_entity_poly.pdbx_seq_one_letter_code
_entity_poly.pdbx_strand_id
1 'polypeptide(L)'
;MFYRAGSNGNVIVMKTAVIALSLLILQGGFYLSHVAASFLRVESGHQRISIDGRDPYMGFFTRLLFHKATCISSLTVHCLKPLTGAEEIDILISECEHGHWKVVHYTNTKEKFLLKTEVVARQLSISSPTVLSIIDVQVETCNRNTTIPV
;
A
#
# COMPACT_ATOMS: atom_id res chain seq x y z
N MET A 1 19.80 -2.23 -24.21
CA MET A 1 19.40 -3.51 -24.83
C MET A 1 17.94 -3.72 -24.49
N PHE A 2 17.06 -3.41 -25.43
CA PHE A 2 15.61 -3.52 -25.28
C PHE A 2 15.18 -4.94 -25.66
N TYR A 3 14.29 -5.54 -24.88
CA TYR A 3 13.52 -6.69 -25.34
C TYR A 3 12.03 -6.40 -25.18
N ARG A 4 11.33 -6.51 -26.30
CA ARG A 4 9.87 -6.47 -26.42
C ARG A 4 9.45 -7.71 -27.20
N ALA A 5 8.72 -8.60 -26.52
CA ALA A 5 7.82 -9.65 -27.00
C ALA A 5 7.25 -10.25 -25.70
N GLY A 6 5.98 -10.58 -25.48
CA GLY A 6 4.82 -10.83 -26.31
C GLY A 6 3.95 -11.77 -25.46
N SER A 7 2.64 -11.50 -25.42
CA SER A 7 1.53 -12.18 -24.73
C SER A 7 1.75 -13.58 -24.09
N ASN A 8 1.08 -13.76 -22.94
CA ASN A 8 0.73 -14.99 -22.20
C ASN A 8 1.72 -15.52 -21.15
N GLY A 9 1.26 -15.51 -19.90
CA GLY A 9 1.72 -16.42 -18.85
C GLY A 9 2.53 -15.75 -17.73
N ASN A 10 1.91 -15.67 -16.54
CA ASN A 10 2.50 -15.57 -15.20
C ASN A 10 3.95 -15.08 -15.08
N VAL A 11 4.11 -13.86 -14.55
CA VAL A 11 5.30 -13.49 -13.78
C VAL A 11 4.85 -13.07 -12.39
N ILE A 12 4.65 -14.07 -11.53
CA ILE A 12 4.57 -13.89 -10.08
C ILE A 12 5.98 -14.05 -9.56
N VAL A 13 6.70 -12.95 -9.33
CA VAL A 13 7.89 -12.97 -8.47
C VAL A 13 7.99 -11.65 -7.71
N MET A 14 7.46 -11.65 -6.49
CA MET A 14 8.27 -11.26 -5.35
C MET A 14 8.00 -12.25 -4.22
N LYS A 15 8.80 -13.33 -4.22
CA LYS A 15 8.95 -14.19 -3.06
C LYS A 15 9.58 -13.35 -1.95
N THR A 16 8.80 -12.98 -0.94
CA THR A 16 9.25 -13.15 0.45
C THR A 16 8.05 -13.32 1.37
N ALA A 17 7.50 -14.54 1.37
CA ALA A 17 6.95 -15.09 2.59
C ALA A 17 8.14 -15.42 3.50
N VAL A 18 8.50 -14.53 4.43
CA VAL A 18 9.37 -14.91 5.54
C VAL A 18 8.48 -15.56 6.60
N ILE A 19 8.15 -16.83 6.41
CA ILE A 19 7.77 -17.69 7.53
C ILE A 19 9.08 -18.29 8.05
N ALA A 20 9.76 -17.55 8.91
CA ALA A 20 10.82 -18.10 9.76
C ALA A 20 10.17 -18.58 11.07
N LEU A 21 9.41 -19.68 10.99
CA LEU A 21 8.87 -20.36 12.17
C LEU A 21 9.83 -21.49 12.56
N SER A 22 10.92 -21.16 13.27
CA SER A 22 11.73 -22.16 14.01
C SER A 22 12.64 -21.49 15.05
N LEU A 23 12.28 -21.71 16.32
CA LEU A 23 13.11 -21.69 17.53
C LEU A 23 13.73 -20.35 17.95
N LEU A 24 13.05 -19.66 18.87
CA LEU A 24 13.63 -19.11 20.11
C LEU A 24 12.49 -18.83 21.10
N ILE A 25 12.02 -19.89 21.75
CA ILE A 25 11.36 -19.79 23.04
C ILE A 25 12.49 -19.42 24.02
N LEU A 26 12.49 -18.19 24.53
CA LEU A 26 12.87 -17.82 25.90
C LEU A 26 12.95 -16.28 26.02
N GLN A 27 11.99 -15.73 26.76
CA GLN A 27 12.00 -14.43 27.46
C GLN A 27 11.79 -13.15 26.62
N GLY A 28 10.68 -12.46 26.91
CA GLY A 28 10.47 -11.05 26.58
C GLY A 28 9.41 -10.81 25.50
N GLY A 29 8.18 -10.53 25.91
CA GLY A 29 7.09 -10.21 24.98
C GLY A 29 7.37 -8.95 24.17
N PHE A 30 7.35 -9.07 22.84
CA PHE A 30 7.28 -7.94 21.93
C PHE A 30 6.38 -8.28 20.71
N TYR A 31 5.18 -7.69 20.75
CA TYR A 31 4.26 -7.32 19.67
C TYR A 31 4.37 -8.03 18.31
N LEU A 32 3.57 -9.08 18.12
CA LEU A 32 3.10 -9.53 16.82
C LEU A 32 2.15 -8.47 16.25
N SER A 33 2.68 -7.52 15.50
CA SER A 33 1.86 -6.68 14.63
C SER A 33 1.36 -7.56 13.49
N HIS A 34 0.06 -7.79 13.44
CA HIS A 34 -0.60 -8.66 12.47
C HIS A 34 -0.50 -8.01 11.07
N VAL A 35 0.57 -8.27 10.33
CA VAL A 35 0.70 -7.88 8.91
C VAL A 35 -0.26 -8.78 8.11
N ALA A 36 -1.52 -8.34 7.99
CA ALA A 36 -2.62 -9.21 7.54
C ALA A 36 -3.44 -8.64 6.38
N ALA A 37 -2.84 -7.83 5.52
CA ALA A 37 -3.41 -7.55 4.22
C ALA A 37 -2.84 -8.52 3.18
N SER A 38 -3.61 -9.55 2.83
CA SER A 38 -3.32 -10.36 1.63
C SER A 38 -3.69 -9.52 0.41
N PHE A 39 -2.69 -8.94 -0.26
CA PHE A 39 -2.88 -8.27 -1.54
C PHE A 39 -2.85 -9.32 -2.67
N LEU A 40 -3.71 -9.12 -3.67
CA LEU A 40 -3.84 -9.96 -4.85
C LEU A 40 -2.75 -9.63 -5.88
N ARG A 41 -2.47 -8.34 -6.05
CA ARG A 41 -1.59 -7.85 -7.11
C ARG A 41 -0.99 -6.50 -6.75
N VAL A 42 0.25 -6.30 -7.15
CA VAL A 42 0.93 -5.00 -7.13
C VAL A 42 1.13 -4.56 -8.57
N GLU A 43 0.80 -3.31 -8.87
CA GLU A 43 1.02 -2.70 -10.18
C GLU A 43 1.75 -1.38 -10.02
N SER A 44 2.80 -1.17 -10.79
CA SER A 44 3.48 0.12 -10.85
C SER A 44 3.45 0.66 -12.28
N GLY A 45 3.36 1.96 -12.43
CA GLY A 45 3.27 2.58 -13.74
C GLY A 45 3.29 4.09 -13.72
N HIS A 46 3.02 4.68 -14.87
CA HIS A 46 2.94 6.11 -15.10
C HIS A 46 1.70 6.39 -15.97
N GLN A 47 0.80 7.23 -15.48
CA GLN A 47 -0.44 7.56 -16.17
C GLN A 47 -1.03 8.89 -15.71
N ARG A 48 -2.13 9.30 -16.34
CA ARG A 48 -2.98 10.36 -15.81
C ARG A 48 -3.75 9.85 -14.59
N ILE A 49 -3.56 10.50 -13.45
CA ILE A 49 -4.20 10.19 -12.18
C ILE A 49 -5.32 11.21 -11.98
N SER A 50 -6.55 10.72 -11.87
CA SER A 50 -7.74 11.54 -11.61
C SER A 50 -8.21 11.28 -10.20
N ILE A 51 -8.31 12.33 -9.40
CA ILE A 51 -8.65 12.27 -7.97
C ILE A 51 -9.90 13.12 -7.78
N ASP A 52 -10.86 12.63 -7.00
CA ASP A 52 -12.09 13.38 -6.74
C ASP A 52 -11.79 14.72 -6.04
N GLY A 53 -12.29 15.81 -6.62
CA GLY A 53 -12.13 17.16 -6.08
C GLY A 53 -10.74 17.79 -6.29
N ARG A 54 -9.88 17.20 -7.13
CA ARG A 54 -8.58 17.78 -7.52
C ARG A 54 -8.39 17.75 -9.03
N ASP A 55 -7.54 18.64 -9.54
CA ASP A 55 -7.13 18.59 -10.93
C ASP A 55 -6.31 17.32 -11.21
N PRO A 56 -6.60 16.59 -12.30
CA PRO A 56 -5.85 15.39 -12.66
C PRO A 56 -4.44 15.75 -13.10
N TYR A 57 -3.46 14.94 -12.70
CA TYR A 57 -2.05 15.13 -13.05
C TYR A 57 -1.45 13.89 -13.70
N MET A 58 -0.34 14.07 -14.44
CA MET A 58 0.47 12.95 -14.91
C MET A 58 1.44 12.55 -13.80
N GLY A 59 1.39 11.30 -13.37
CA GLY A 59 2.14 10.85 -12.21
C GLY A 59 2.47 9.36 -12.24
N PHE A 60 3.41 8.99 -11.37
CA PHE A 60 3.83 7.63 -11.11
C PHE A 60 2.96 7.03 -10.02
N PHE A 61 2.71 5.74 -10.09
CA PHE A 61 1.94 5.04 -9.07
C PHE A 61 2.53 3.67 -8.74
N THR A 62 2.28 3.24 -7.52
CA THR A 62 2.31 1.85 -7.07
C THR A 62 0.97 1.52 -6.43
N ARG A 63 0.24 0.59 -7.03
CA ARG A 63 -1.11 0.17 -6.65
C ARG A 63 -1.10 -1.21 -6.04
N LEU A 64 -1.82 -1.35 -4.93
CA LEU A 64 -2.14 -2.59 -4.28
C LEU A 64 -3.62 -2.90 -4.55
N LEU A 65 -3.90 -4.04 -5.16
CA LEU A 65 -5.25 -4.56 -5.30
C LEU A 65 -5.46 -5.62 -4.23
N PHE A 66 -6.50 -5.47 -3.41
CA PHE A 66 -6.80 -6.42 -2.34
C PHE A 66 -7.82 -7.47 -2.79
N HIS A 67 -7.63 -8.73 -2.36
CA HIS A 67 -8.56 -9.83 -2.67
C HIS A 67 -9.97 -9.60 -2.12
N LYS A 68 -10.07 -8.93 -0.97
CA LYS A 68 -11.30 -8.55 -0.29
C LYS A 68 -11.19 -7.10 0.20
N ALA A 69 -12.34 -6.48 0.48
CA ALA A 69 -12.35 -5.16 1.12
C ALA A 69 -11.57 -5.25 2.44
N THR A 70 -10.52 -4.44 2.55
CA THR A 70 -9.53 -4.52 3.63
C THR A 70 -9.58 -3.21 4.41
N CYS A 71 -9.70 -3.31 5.73
CA CYS A 71 -9.62 -2.16 6.62
C CYS A 71 -8.14 -1.85 6.88
N ILE A 72 -7.73 -0.62 6.64
CA ILE A 72 -6.34 -0.15 6.65
C ILE A 72 -6.23 0.95 7.70
N SER A 73 -5.23 0.82 8.58
CA SER A 73 -4.92 1.81 9.61
C SER A 73 -3.60 2.53 9.33
N SER A 74 -2.61 1.84 8.78
CA SER A 74 -1.33 2.43 8.42
C SER A 74 -0.62 1.69 7.29
N LEU A 75 0.41 2.33 6.75
CA LEU A 75 1.27 1.80 5.70
C LEU A 75 2.73 2.00 6.10
N THR A 76 3.59 1.05 5.80
CA THR A 76 5.04 1.23 5.83
C THR A 76 5.55 1.14 4.40
N VAL A 77 6.14 2.22 3.89
CA VAL A 77 6.60 2.33 2.49
C VAL A 77 8.12 2.41 2.50
N HIS A 78 8.76 1.35 2.00
CA HIS A 78 10.20 1.29 1.87
C HIS A 78 10.61 1.75 0.46
N CYS A 79 11.42 2.80 0.40
CA CYS A 79 11.92 3.39 -0.84
C CYS A 79 13.45 3.40 -0.88
N LEU A 80 14.05 3.32 -2.08
CA LEU A 80 15.49 3.53 -2.27
C LEU A 80 15.92 4.95 -1.88
N LYS A 81 15.04 5.93 -2.14
CA LYS A 81 15.21 7.32 -1.68
C LYS A 81 14.23 7.58 -0.54
N PRO A 82 14.70 8.01 0.64
CA PRO A 82 13.82 8.31 1.77
C PRO A 82 12.79 9.37 1.41
N LEU A 83 11.54 9.14 1.80
CA LEU A 83 10.47 10.12 1.63
C LEU A 83 10.56 11.12 2.78
N THR A 84 10.81 12.39 2.49
CA THR A 84 11.10 13.39 3.53
C THR A 84 9.84 14.06 4.09
N GLY A 85 8.67 13.86 3.48
CA GLY A 85 7.43 14.46 3.95
C GLY A 85 6.18 14.12 3.13
N ALA A 86 5.07 14.77 3.51
CA ALA A 86 3.75 14.57 2.93
C ALA A 86 3.56 15.18 1.52
N GLU A 87 4.49 16.01 1.06
CA GLU A 87 4.39 16.69 -0.25
C GLU A 87 4.86 15.79 -1.41
N GLU A 88 5.50 14.66 -1.10
CA GLU A 88 6.11 13.82 -2.13
C GLU A 88 5.16 12.76 -2.70
N ILE A 89 4.14 12.36 -1.93
CA ILE A 89 3.20 11.30 -2.32
C ILE A 89 1.76 11.66 -1.96
N ASP A 90 0.81 11.19 -2.76
CA ASP A 90 -0.59 11.04 -2.38
C ASP A 90 -0.85 9.56 -2.06
N ILE A 91 -1.51 9.29 -0.92
CA ILE A 91 -2.11 7.99 -0.65
C ILE A 91 -3.56 8.07 -1.08
N LEU A 92 -3.91 7.27 -2.10
CA LEU A 92 -5.24 7.22 -2.69
C LEU A 92 -5.88 5.87 -2.41
N ILE A 93 -7.19 5.85 -2.22
CA ILE A 93 -7.96 4.61 -2.10
C ILE A 93 -9.14 4.59 -3.07
N SER A 94 -9.59 3.39 -3.36
CA SER A 94 -10.90 3.14 -3.94
C SER A 94 -11.57 1.96 -3.25
N GLU A 95 -12.86 2.11 -2.97
CA GLU A 95 -13.71 1.08 -2.37
C GLU A 95 -14.12 0.00 -3.40
N CYS A 96 -13.95 0.27 -4.70
CA CYS A 96 -14.33 -0.64 -5.79
C CYS A 96 -13.20 -0.81 -6.83
N GLU A 97 -13.25 -1.87 -7.64
CA GLU A 97 -12.25 -2.12 -8.70
C GLU A 97 -12.22 -1.06 -9.80
N HIS A 98 -13.36 -0.43 -10.07
CA HIS A 98 -13.48 0.67 -11.04
C HIS A 98 -13.98 1.96 -10.37
N GLY A 99 -13.73 2.10 -9.07
CA GLY A 99 -14.15 3.25 -8.29
C GLY A 99 -13.26 4.47 -8.50
N HIS A 100 -13.76 5.60 -8.04
CA HIS A 100 -13.03 6.87 -8.05
C HIS A 100 -11.95 6.90 -6.96
N TRP A 101 -10.85 7.60 -7.24
CA TRP A 101 -9.76 7.76 -6.28
C TRP A 101 -10.08 8.86 -5.28
N LYS A 102 -10.04 8.49 -4.00
CA LYS A 102 -10.18 9.42 -2.86
C LYS A 102 -8.84 9.57 -2.17
N VAL A 103 -8.47 10.80 -1.81
CA VAL A 103 -7.25 11.06 -1.03
C VAL A 103 -7.48 10.65 0.41
N VAL A 104 -6.49 9.96 0.98
CA VAL A 104 -6.44 9.66 2.41
C VAL A 104 -5.50 10.63 3.09
N HIS A 105 -5.96 11.24 4.18
CA HIS A 105 -5.10 12.05 5.02
C HIS A 105 -4.31 11.17 5.98
N TYR A 106 -3.02 11.47 6.12
CA TYR A 106 -2.12 10.73 6.98
C TYR A 106 -1.16 11.67 7.72
N THR A 107 -0.46 11.10 8.70
CA THR A 107 0.74 11.65 9.31
C THR A 107 1.87 10.67 9.06
N ASN A 108 3.07 11.14 8.78
CA ASN A 108 4.21 10.26 8.51
C ASN A 108 5.32 10.40 9.57
N THR A 109 5.97 9.29 9.86
CA THR A 109 7.21 9.20 10.61
C THR A 109 8.18 8.33 9.82
N LYS A 110 9.08 8.97 9.08
CA LYS A 110 9.98 8.31 8.12
C LYS A 110 9.19 7.46 7.11
N GLU A 111 9.43 6.15 7.06
CA GLU A 111 8.77 5.18 6.19
C GLU A 111 7.33 4.82 6.60
N LYS A 112 6.88 5.17 7.81
CA LYS A 112 5.55 4.81 8.30
C LYS A 112 4.55 5.95 8.11
N PHE A 113 3.42 5.64 7.49
CA PHE A 113 2.32 6.53 7.15
C PHE A 113 1.07 6.08 7.91
N LEU A 114 0.75 6.78 8.99
CA LEU A 114 -0.43 6.53 9.81
C LEU A 114 -1.63 7.28 9.24
N LEU A 115 -2.69 6.57 8.87
CA LEU A 115 -3.90 7.20 8.34
C LEU A 115 -4.63 7.92 9.47
N LYS A 116 -5.08 9.17 9.25
CA LYS A 116 -5.82 9.94 10.26
C LYS A 116 -7.15 9.30 10.62
N THR A 117 -7.71 8.52 9.71
CA THR A 117 -8.93 7.73 9.90
C THR A 117 -8.72 6.37 9.25
N GLU A 118 -9.16 5.32 9.92
CA GLU A 118 -9.18 3.97 9.35
C GLU A 118 -10.08 3.92 8.13
N VAL A 119 -9.63 3.29 7.05
CA VAL A 119 -10.37 3.24 5.79
C VAL A 119 -10.54 1.81 5.30
N VAL A 120 -11.70 1.52 4.72
CA VAL A 120 -11.95 0.24 4.04
C VAL A 120 -11.75 0.45 2.54
N ALA A 121 -10.87 -0.33 1.92
CA ALA A 121 -10.55 -0.19 0.51
C ALA A 121 -10.43 -1.54 -0.20
N ARG A 122 -10.72 -1.54 -1.50
CA ARG A 122 -10.41 -2.63 -2.45
C ARG A 122 -9.12 -2.37 -3.20
N GLN A 123 -8.77 -1.10 -3.38
CA GLN A 123 -7.54 -0.66 -4.00
C GLN A 123 -6.89 0.44 -3.19
N LEU A 124 -5.57 0.42 -3.14
CA LEU A 124 -4.75 1.48 -2.60
C LEU A 124 -3.71 1.87 -3.65
N SER A 125 -3.48 3.16 -3.83
CA SER A 125 -2.46 3.68 -4.74
C SER A 125 -1.58 4.66 -3.98
N ILE A 126 -0.27 4.43 -4.02
CA ILE A 126 0.73 5.43 -3.65
C ILE A 126 1.13 6.13 -4.93
N SER A 127 0.88 7.42 -5.01
CA SER A 127 1.01 8.20 -6.25
C SER A 127 1.90 9.42 -6.04
N SER A 128 2.66 9.82 -7.05
CA SER A 128 3.49 11.03 -6.99
C SER A 128 3.61 11.67 -8.37
N PRO A 129 3.71 13.00 -8.46
CA PRO A 129 4.12 13.68 -9.69
C PRO A 129 5.54 13.30 -10.15
N THR A 130 6.37 12.78 -9.25
CA THR A 130 7.76 12.41 -9.53
C THR A 130 8.00 10.91 -9.44
N VAL A 131 9.09 10.42 -10.04
CA VAL A 131 9.41 8.99 -10.05
C VAL A 131 9.69 8.50 -8.63
N LEU A 132 8.87 7.56 -8.16
CA LEU A 132 9.07 6.87 -6.89
C LEU A 132 9.89 5.59 -7.08
N SER A 133 10.85 5.36 -6.19
CA SER A 133 11.65 4.13 -6.14
C SER A 133 11.21 3.25 -4.96
N ILE A 134 9.95 2.85 -4.96
CA ILE A 134 9.37 1.98 -3.93
C ILE A 134 9.90 0.55 -4.12
N ILE A 135 10.42 -0.03 -3.04
CA ILE A 135 10.94 -1.40 -2.97
C ILE A 135 9.88 -2.33 -2.39
N ASP A 136 9.23 -1.90 -1.31
CA ASP A 136 8.25 -2.69 -0.57
C ASP A 136 7.18 -1.79 0.05
N VAL A 137 5.96 -2.32 0.19
CA VAL A 137 4.85 -1.65 0.85
C VAL A 137 4.16 -2.65 1.77
N GLN A 138 4.17 -2.35 3.07
CA GLN A 138 3.49 -3.14 4.08
C GLN A 138 2.23 -2.41 4.52
N VAL A 139 1.12 -3.14 4.60
CA VAL A 139 -0.18 -2.59 4.99
C VAL A 139 -0.54 -3.16 6.35
N GLU A 140 -0.77 -2.27 7.32
CA GLU A 140 -1.29 -2.64 8.62
C GLU A 140 -2.82 -2.53 8.60
N THR A 141 -3.49 -3.60 9.03
CA THR A 141 -4.95 -3.64 9.09
C THR A 141 -5.46 -3.08 10.41
N CYS A 142 -6.69 -2.57 10.40
CA CYS A 142 -7.38 -2.12 11.61
C CYS A 142 -7.46 -3.25 12.64
N ASN A 143 -7.29 -2.91 13.92
CA ASN A 143 -7.40 -3.89 15.00
C ASN A 143 -8.89 -4.09 15.34
N ARG A 144 -9.49 -5.20 14.90
CA ARG A 144 -10.89 -5.53 15.23
C ARG A 144 -11.00 -6.01 16.69
N ASN A 145 -10.79 -5.11 17.64
CA ASN A 145 -11.18 -5.28 19.04
C ASN A 145 -12.23 -4.23 19.49
N THR A 146 -12.77 -3.44 18.57
CA THR A 146 -13.86 -2.49 18.82
C THR A 146 -15.14 -2.99 18.18
N THR A 147 -15.99 -3.57 19.04
CA THR A 147 -17.42 -3.72 18.85
C THR A 147 -18.01 -2.42 18.30
N ILE A 148 -18.57 -2.47 17.10
CA ILE A 148 -19.43 -1.42 16.56
C ILE A 148 -20.69 -1.40 17.44
N PRO A 149 -21.07 -0.28 18.09
CA PRO A 149 -22.38 -0.19 18.70
C PRO A 149 -23.43 -0.10 17.57
N VAL A 150 -24.45 -0.96 17.70
CA VAL A 150 -25.65 -1.00 16.86
C VAL A 150 -26.46 0.28 17.02
#